data_AF-A0A9P0IX24-F1
#
_entry.id   AF-A0A9P0IX24-F1
#
_cell.length_a   1.000
_cell.length_b   1.000
_cell.length_c   1.000
_cell.angle_alpha   90.00
_cell.angle_beta   90.00
_cell.angle_gamma   90.00
#
_symmetry.space_group_name_H-M   'P 1'
#
loop_
_entity.id
_entity.type
_entity.pdbx_description
1 polymer ?
#
loop_
_entity_poly.entity_id
_entity_poly.type
_entity_poly.pdbx_seq_one_letter_code
_entity_poly.pdbx_strand_id
1 'polypeptide(L)'
;MEKLNEEQTICRLNAFEAYDVLSDPFWREMHDQFGVRAIKLGVFVNKEKDMRRYLYHGDIFLTYKSVYGSTNPYAHIISMLLNKKATINVGVKQDVEKIPIYLTLNEIFYGALKKINIPKSDGTQCITNLKIPKGLPVNSEIVHDLPDGRTVIFITNDLPHKHFVRSGQNLISTYSVTIEEMMFGVQFIIHTIDNKQLRVNITQVITPSYQKVIRGEGMPAYGENCDKRGNIILKFKIEIPRDLSVIKKMICKTTSEMEDFKSLRK
;
A
#
# COMPACT_ATOMS: atom_id res chain seq x y z
N MET A 1 -4.71 -14.22 36.87
CA MET A 1 -4.85 -13.08 35.96
C MET A 1 -6.28 -13.07 35.47
N GLU A 2 -7.11 -12.16 36.00
CA GLU A 2 -8.48 -11.98 35.51
C GLU A 2 -8.42 -11.60 34.03
N LYS A 3 -9.16 -12.34 33.20
CA LYS A 3 -9.37 -11.94 31.81
C LYS A 3 -10.14 -10.62 31.85
N LEU A 4 -9.51 -9.56 31.36
CA LEU A 4 -10.14 -8.26 31.22
C LEU A 4 -11.38 -8.39 30.33
N ASN A 5 -12.46 -7.68 30.67
CA ASN A 5 -13.63 -7.60 29.82
C ASN A 5 -13.25 -7.02 28.44
N GLU A 6 -13.91 -7.46 27.36
CA GLU A 6 -13.61 -7.03 25.99
C GLU A 6 -13.69 -5.50 25.85
N GLU A 7 -14.70 -4.88 26.47
CA GLU A 7 -14.88 -3.42 26.48
C GLU A 7 -13.69 -2.69 27.13
N GLN A 8 -13.16 -3.20 28.24
CA GLN A 8 -12.02 -2.59 28.94
C GLN A 8 -10.75 -2.66 28.09
N THR A 9 -10.60 -3.73 27.30
CA THR A 9 -9.47 -3.90 26.38
C THR A 9 -9.56 -2.88 25.23
N ILE A 10 -10.75 -2.68 24.67
CA ILE A 10 -10.99 -1.70 23.59
C ILE A 10 -10.76 -0.26 24.09
N CYS A 11 -11.26 0.09 25.28
CA CYS A 11 -11.03 1.42 25.86
C CYS A 11 -9.54 1.70 26.06
N ARG A 12 -8.77 0.71 26.53
CA ARG A 12 -7.31 0.84 26.66
C ARG A 12 -6.63 1.02 25.32
N LEU A 13 -7.01 0.23 24.32
CA LEU A 13 -6.48 0.35 22.96
C LEU A 13 -6.71 1.76 22.39
N ASN A 14 -7.93 2.28 22.52
CA ASN A 14 -8.29 3.62 22.05
C ASN A 14 -7.51 4.73 22.77
N ALA A 15 -7.28 4.58 24.08
CA ALA A 15 -6.53 5.56 24.86
C ALA A 15 -5.07 5.65 24.41
N PHE A 16 -4.41 4.51 24.16
CA PHE A 16 -3.03 4.48 23.68
C PHE A 16 -2.91 4.86 22.21
N GLU A 17 -3.89 4.52 21.36
CA GLU A 17 -3.98 5.03 19.99
C GLU A 17 -4.06 6.57 19.99
N ALA A 18 -4.95 7.14 20.80
CA ALA A 18 -5.09 8.60 20.91
C ALA A 18 -3.79 9.25 21.40
N TYR A 19 -3.12 8.64 22.38
CA TYR A 19 -1.84 9.14 22.86
C TYR A 19 -0.77 9.14 21.76
N ASP A 20 -0.65 8.06 21.01
CA ASP A 20 0.35 7.93 19.95
C ASP A 20 0.15 9.02 18.87
N VAL A 21 -1.09 9.26 18.44
CA VAL A 21 -1.46 10.36 17.53
C VAL A 21 -1.10 11.73 18.09
N LEU A 22 -1.42 11.98 19.36
CA LEU A 22 -1.22 13.29 19.99
C LEU A 22 0.24 13.53 20.42
N SER A 23 1.04 12.48 20.55
CA SER A 23 2.45 12.56 20.92
C SER A 23 3.32 13.10 19.80
N ASP A 24 2.98 12.81 18.55
CA ASP A 24 3.69 13.31 17.37
C ASP A 24 3.11 14.68 16.96
N PRO A 25 3.94 15.75 16.90
CA PRO A 25 3.48 17.08 16.49
C PRO A 25 2.73 17.09 15.16
N PHE A 26 3.15 16.25 14.20
CA PHE A 26 2.53 16.18 12.87
C PHE A 26 1.14 15.53 12.92
N TRP A 27 1.00 14.39 13.57
CA TRP A 27 -0.28 13.69 13.67
C TRP A 27 -1.27 14.45 14.55
N ARG A 28 -0.78 15.14 15.58
CA ARG A 28 -1.56 16.07 16.39
C ARG A 28 -2.11 17.22 15.55
N GLU A 29 -1.27 17.90 14.77
CA GLU A 29 -1.71 18.98 13.89
C GLU A 29 -2.77 18.50 12.89
N MET A 30 -2.56 17.33 12.28
CA MET A 30 -3.52 16.73 11.36
C MET A 30 -4.85 16.36 12.04
N HIS A 31 -4.78 15.94 13.29
CA HIS A 31 -5.95 15.57 14.07
C HIS A 31 -6.76 16.82 14.40
N ASP A 32 -6.08 17.89 14.79
CA ASP A 32 -6.69 19.17 15.12
C ASP A 32 -7.36 19.81 13.89
N GLN A 33 -6.77 19.65 12.69
CA GLN A 33 -7.32 20.19 11.45
C GLN A 33 -8.48 19.36 10.86
N PHE A 34 -8.38 18.03 10.86
CA PHE A 34 -9.29 17.16 10.10
C PHE A 34 -9.98 16.05 10.91
N GLY A 35 -9.59 15.87 12.17
CA GLY A 35 -10.13 14.86 13.08
C GLY A 35 -9.67 13.41 12.81
N VAL A 36 -10.16 12.49 13.64
CA VAL A 36 -9.75 11.07 13.64
C VAL A 36 -9.99 10.35 12.31
N ARG A 37 -11.12 10.62 11.65
CA ARG A 37 -11.51 9.93 10.41
C ARG A 37 -10.56 10.24 9.26
N ALA A 38 -10.08 11.48 9.19
CA ALA A 38 -9.16 11.95 8.18
C ALA A 38 -7.79 11.29 8.29
N ILE A 39 -7.31 11.09 9.51
CA ILE A 39 -6.04 10.43 9.79
C ILE A 39 -6.10 8.93 9.43
N LYS A 40 -7.20 8.25 9.77
CA LYS A 40 -7.38 6.81 9.48
C LYS A 40 -7.66 6.51 8.01
N LEU A 41 -8.43 7.35 7.33
CA LEU A 41 -8.81 7.15 5.92
C LEU A 41 -7.84 7.83 4.94
N GLY A 42 -7.01 8.75 5.43
CA GLY A 42 -6.14 9.63 4.66
C GLY A 42 -6.87 10.90 4.20
N VAL A 43 -6.13 12.02 4.09
CA VAL A 43 -6.63 13.29 3.54
C VAL A 43 -6.11 13.48 2.12
N PHE A 44 -7.02 13.63 1.16
CA PHE A 44 -6.67 13.95 -0.23
C PHE A 44 -6.52 15.47 -0.37
N VAL A 45 -5.40 16.03 0.11
CA VAL A 45 -5.17 17.48 0.03
C VAL A 45 -4.83 17.91 -1.41
N ASN A 46 -4.20 17.05 -2.23
CA ASN A 46 -3.96 17.29 -3.66
C ASN A 46 -3.69 15.97 -4.40
N LYS A 47 -4.11 15.86 -5.67
CA LYS A 47 -4.02 14.65 -6.55
C LYS A 47 -2.59 14.10 -6.78
N GLU A 48 -1.55 14.70 -6.22
CA GLU A 48 -0.14 14.34 -6.47
C GLU A 48 0.64 13.87 -5.23
N LYS A 49 0.10 13.98 -4.01
CA LYS A 49 0.74 13.41 -2.82
C LYS A 49 -0.29 12.66 -1.98
N ASP A 50 -0.30 11.34 -2.13
CA ASP A 50 -0.99 10.44 -1.21
C ASP A 50 -0.43 10.65 0.19
N MET A 51 -1.21 11.33 1.04
CA MET A 51 -0.88 11.48 2.45
C MET A 51 -0.99 10.11 3.12
N ARG A 52 0.06 9.70 3.84
CA ARG A 52 0.11 8.40 4.51
C ARG A 52 -1.10 8.26 5.43
N ARG A 53 -1.76 7.10 5.39
CA ARG A 53 -2.80 6.77 6.37
C ARG A 53 -2.13 6.39 7.66
N TYR A 54 -2.59 6.94 8.76
CA TYR A 54 -2.16 6.48 10.07
C TYR A 54 -2.86 5.15 10.38
N LEU A 55 -2.06 4.17 10.75
CA LEU A 55 -2.54 2.88 11.25
C LEU A 55 -1.83 2.63 12.57
N TYR A 56 -2.62 2.58 13.65
CA TYR A 56 -2.09 2.22 14.95
C TYR A 56 -1.61 0.76 14.92
N HIS A 57 -0.42 0.51 15.48
CA HIS A 57 0.21 -0.81 15.47
C HIS A 57 -0.53 -1.85 16.33
N GLY A 58 -1.52 -1.44 17.13
CA GLY A 58 -2.44 -2.34 17.85
C GLY A 58 -1.88 -2.97 19.12
N ASP A 59 -0.61 -2.75 19.44
CA ASP A 59 0.05 -3.29 20.62
C ASP A 59 0.29 -2.20 21.67
N ILE A 60 -0.54 -2.22 22.71
CA ILE A 60 -0.48 -1.27 23.82
C ILE A 60 0.87 -1.28 24.54
N PHE A 61 1.48 -2.46 24.69
CA PHE A 61 2.74 -2.59 25.42
C PHE A 61 3.93 -2.01 24.65
N LEU A 62 3.87 -2.03 23.32
CA LEU A 62 4.86 -1.37 22.47
C LEU A 62 4.80 0.16 22.60
N THR A 63 3.59 0.75 22.58
CA THR A 63 3.43 2.20 22.80
C THR A 63 3.91 2.57 24.19
N TYR A 64 3.52 1.79 25.20
CA TYR A 64 3.92 2.01 26.59
C TYR A 64 5.44 1.93 26.77
N LYS A 65 6.09 0.91 26.22
CA LYS A 65 7.55 0.74 26.27
C LYS A 65 8.29 1.86 25.55
N SER A 66 7.78 2.32 24.40
CA SER A 66 8.38 3.45 23.66
C SER A 66 8.36 4.74 24.48
N VAL A 67 7.28 4.99 25.20
CA VAL A 67 7.06 6.24 25.95
C VAL A 67 7.77 6.23 27.30
N TYR A 68 7.62 5.14 28.06
CA TYR A 68 8.07 5.06 29.45
C TYR A 68 9.36 4.26 29.63
N GLY A 69 9.92 3.70 28.55
CA GLY A 69 11.15 2.89 28.58
C GLY A 69 11.02 1.57 29.35
N SER A 70 9.83 1.25 29.85
CA SER A 70 9.54 0.07 30.66
C SER A 70 8.27 -0.61 30.17
N THR A 71 8.09 -1.88 30.51
CA THR A 71 6.85 -2.63 30.23
C THR A 71 5.85 -2.56 31.38
N ASN A 72 6.23 -2.03 32.56
CA ASN A 72 5.38 -1.98 33.75
C ASN A 72 5.07 -0.51 34.18
N PRO A 73 3.78 -0.13 34.34
CA PRO A 73 3.35 1.19 34.83
C PRO A 73 3.93 1.60 36.17
N TYR A 74 4.28 0.63 37.01
CA TYR A 74 4.82 0.85 38.35
C TYR A 74 6.33 0.61 38.43
N ALA A 75 7.03 0.37 37.31
CA ALA A 75 8.46 0.09 37.32
C ALA A 75 9.24 1.17 38.07
N HIS A 76 8.85 2.43 37.93
CA HIS A 76 9.43 3.56 38.65
C HIS A 76 9.25 3.43 40.17
N ILE A 77 8.03 3.15 40.64
CA ILE A 77 7.73 2.99 42.08
C ILE A 77 8.45 1.76 42.65
N ILE A 78 8.44 0.65 41.91
CA ILE A 78 9.12 -0.58 42.30
C ILE A 78 10.64 -0.35 42.39
N SER A 79 11.22 0.38 41.44
CA SER A 79 12.65 0.73 41.47
C SER A 79 13.01 1.64 42.64
N MET A 80 12.12 2.58 42.99
CA MET A 80 12.24 3.50 44.12
C MET A 80 12.11 2.78 45.46
N LEU A 81 11.16 1.85 45.60
CA LEU A 81 10.99 1.01 46.80
C LEU A 81 12.17 0.06 47.03
N LEU A 82 12.79 -0.43 45.95
CA LEU A 82 13.93 -1.33 46.02
C LEU A 82 15.27 -0.62 46.26
N ASN A 83 15.28 0.71 46.47
CA ASN A 83 16.48 1.53 46.67
C ASN A 83 17.59 1.28 45.63
N LYS A 84 17.21 0.83 44.42
CA LYS A 84 18.11 0.85 43.27
C LYS A 84 18.12 2.28 42.76
N LYS A 85 19.31 2.83 42.49
CA LYS A 85 19.45 4.15 41.84
C LYS A 85 18.76 4.10 40.46
N ALA A 86 17.46 4.34 40.43
CA ALA A 86 16.73 4.63 39.23
C ALA A 86 16.90 6.12 38.99
N THR A 87 17.85 6.47 38.13
CA THR A 87 17.70 7.73 37.40
C THR A 87 16.33 7.64 36.72
N ILE A 88 15.50 8.66 36.91
CA ILE A 88 14.35 8.88 36.05
C ILE A 88 14.94 9.15 34.68
N ASN A 89 15.22 8.07 33.95
CA ASN A 89 15.34 8.16 32.52
C ASN A 89 13.90 8.42 32.10
N VAL A 90 13.49 9.70 32.05
CA VAL A 90 12.47 10.12 31.10
C VAL A 90 12.99 9.52 29.82
N GLY A 91 12.36 8.42 29.39
CA GLY A 91 12.94 7.56 28.37
C GLY A 91 13.22 8.46 27.19
N VAL A 92 14.50 8.69 26.91
CA VAL A 92 14.88 9.20 25.60
C VAL A 92 14.25 8.20 24.67
N LYS A 93 13.23 8.63 23.91
CA LYS A 93 12.50 7.79 22.97
C LYS A 93 13.57 7.05 22.18
N GLN A 94 13.75 5.76 22.47
CA GLN A 94 14.77 5.00 21.76
C GLN A 94 14.30 4.99 20.31
N ASP A 95 15.12 5.57 19.43
CA ASP A 95 14.81 5.59 18.02
C ASP A 95 14.68 4.15 17.54
N VAL A 96 13.44 3.72 17.30
CA VAL A 96 13.15 2.38 16.82
C VAL A 96 13.65 2.31 15.38
N GLU A 97 14.53 1.35 15.11
CA GLU A 97 15.13 1.17 13.80
C GLU A 97 14.05 0.88 12.75
N LYS A 98 13.93 1.77 11.75
CA LYS A 98 13.01 1.63 10.63
C LYS A 98 13.73 1.03 9.43
N ILE A 99 13.36 -0.19 9.04
CA ILE A 99 14.01 -0.94 7.95
C ILE A 99 13.06 -1.01 6.74
N PRO A 100 13.42 -0.45 5.57
CA PRO A 100 12.60 -0.56 4.38
C PRO A 100 12.66 -1.98 3.79
N ILE A 101 11.51 -2.55 3.45
CA ILE A 101 11.39 -3.86 2.81
C ILE A 101 10.65 -3.72 1.48
N TYR A 102 11.13 -4.41 0.45
CA TYR A 102 10.49 -4.40 -0.86
C TYR A 102 9.70 -5.70 -1.06
N LEU A 103 8.42 -5.58 -1.36
CA LEU A 103 7.48 -6.69 -1.50
C LEU A 103 6.96 -6.77 -2.92
N THR A 104 6.85 -7.99 -3.46
CA THR A 104 6.20 -8.18 -4.76
C THR A 104 4.69 -8.07 -4.63
N LEU A 105 4.01 -7.69 -5.72
CA LEU A 105 2.54 -7.63 -5.72
C LEU A 105 1.91 -8.99 -5.42
N ASN A 106 2.53 -10.09 -5.85
CA ASN A 106 2.06 -11.45 -5.58
C ASN A 106 2.16 -11.81 -4.08
N GLU A 107 3.27 -11.45 -3.42
CA GLU A 107 3.45 -11.63 -1.97
C GLU A 107 2.35 -10.89 -1.18
N ILE A 108 1.97 -9.69 -1.63
CA ILE A 108 0.92 -8.90 -0.97
C ILE A 108 -0.49 -9.44 -1.32
N PHE A 109 -0.67 -9.96 -2.54
CA PHE A 109 -1.94 -10.46 -3.03
C PHE A 109 -2.39 -11.73 -2.31
N TYR A 110 -1.49 -12.69 -2.11
CA TYR A 110 -1.81 -13.94 -1.39
C TYR A 110 -1.53 -13.84 0.12
N GLY A 111 -0.71 -12.87 0.54
CA GLY A 111 -0.06 -12.90 1.84
C GLY A 111 1.13 -13.88 1.82
N ALA A 112 2.17 -13.58 2.60
CA ALA A 112 3.39 -14.38 2.59
C ALA A 112 4.09 -14.36 3.96
N LEU A 113 4.91 -15.38 4.23
CA LEU A 113 5.90 -15.33 5.29
C LEU A 113 7.26 -15.03 4.64
N LYS A 114 7.75 -13.81 4.81
CA LYS A 114 8.99 -13.36 4.20
C LYS A 114 10.16 -13.53 5.16
N LYS A 115 11.19 -14.26 4.74
CA LYS A 115 12.47 -14.36 5.45
C LYS A 115 13.29 -13.11 5.19
N ILE A 116 13.66 -12.42 6.26
CA ILE A 116 14.44 -11.18 6.20
C ILE A 116 15.72 -11.39 6.99
N ASN A 117 16.84 -10.98 6.39
CA ASN A 117 18.15 -10.99 7.03
C ASN A 117 18.44 -9.58 7.54
N ILE A 118 18.63 -9.45 8.84
CA ILE A 118 18.87 -8.17 9.51
C ILE A 118 20.27 -8.18 10.09
N PRO A 119 21.13 -7.21 9.78
CA PRO A 119 22.44 -7.11 10.39
C PRO A 119 22.30 -6.79 11.90
N LYS A 120 23.05 -7.50 12.74
CA LYS A 120 23.21 -7.19 14.16
C LYS A 120 24.38 -6.22 14.36
N SER A 121 24.38 -5.52 15.50
CA SER A 121 25.50 -4.68 15.93
C SER A 121 26.83 -5.46 16.04
N ASP A 122 26.75 -6.76 16.30
CA ASP A 122 27.91 -7.67 16.41
C ASP A 122 28.44 -8.14 15.04
N GLY A 123 27.91 -7.63 13.93
CA GLY A 123 28.28 -8.02 12.56
C GLY A 123 27.68 -9.36 12.08
N THR A 124 27.00 -10.10 12.96
CA THR A 124 26.25 -11.32 12.60
C THR A 124 24.89 -10.97 11.98
N GLN A 125 24.31 -11.89 11.19
CA GLN A 125 22.97 -11.70 10.61
C GLN A 125 21.91 -12.44 11.43
N CYS A 126 20.81 -11.76 11.73
CA CYS A 126 19.60 -12.35 12.31
C CYS A 126 18.61 -12.65 11.20
N ILE A 127 18.20 -13.92 11.06
CA ILE A 127 17.18 -14.32 10.09
C ILE A 127 15.84 -14.36 10.82
N THR A 128 14.86 -13.62 10.33
CA THR A 128 13.52 -13.56 10.94
C THR A 128 12.42 -13.73 9.91
N ASN A 129 11.32 -14.40 10.30
CA ASN A 129 10.15 -14.63 9.45
C ASN A 129 9.10 -13.54 9.70
N LEU A 130 8.97 -12.58 8.77
CA LEU A 130 7.94 -11.55 8.82
C LEU A 130 6.64 -12.04 8.19
N LYS A 131 5.54 -11.97 8.94
CA LYS A 131 4.20 -12.30 8.43
C LYS A 131 3.60 -11.10 7.70
N ILE A 132 3.44 -11.24 6.39
CA ILE A 132 2.82 -10.23 5.52
C ILE A 132 1.35 -10.60 5.34
N PRO A 133 0.41 -9.78 5.84
CA PRO A 133 -1.01 -10.03 5.66
C PRO A 133 -1.44 -9.73 4.22
N LYS A 134 -2.49 -10.42 3.79
CA LYS A 134 -3.13 -10.21 2.48
C LYS A 134 -3.65 -8.77 2.34
N GLY A 135 -3.40 -8.15 1.19
CA GLY A 135 -3.95 -6.84 0.85
C GLY A 135 -3.29 -5.66 1.56
N LEU A 136 -2.18 -5.88 2.26
CA LEU A 136 -1.46 -4.87 3.04
C LEU A 136 -1.27 -3.55 2.27
N PRO A 137 -1.66 -2.38 2.82
CA PRO A 137 -1.56 -1.10 2.12
C PRO A 137 -0.10 -0.68 1.86
N VAL A 138 0.08 0.21 0.88
CA VAL A 138 1.41 0.74 0.51
C VAL A 138 1.98 1.57 1.65
N ASN A 139 3.29 1.49 1.87
CA ASN A 139 4.02 2.23 2.92
C ASN A 139 3.53 1.96 4.35
N SER A 140 3.01 0.75 4.60
CA SER A 140 2.61 0.32 5.94
C SER A 140 3.81 0.05 6.84
N GLU A 141 3.64 0.28 8.13
CA GLU A 141 4.63 -0.02 9.16
C GLU A 141 4.23 -1.32 9.87
N ILE A 142 5.10 -2.33 9.83
CA ILE A 142 4.91 -3.60 10.54
C ILE A 142 5.91 -3.67 11.68
N VAL A 143 5.41 -3.68 12.91
CA VAL A 143 6.26 -3.86 14.08
C VAL A 143 6.58 -5.35 14.26
N HIS A 144 7.85 -5.65 14.50
CA HIS A 144 8.29 -7.02 14.68
C HIS A 144 9.37 -7.12 15.75
N ASP A 145 9.16 -8.02 16.71
CA ASP A 145 10.13 -8.32 17.75
C ASP A 145 11.11 -9.40 17.26
N LEU A 146 12.39 -9.06 17.29
CA LEU A 146 13.46 -9.97 16.92
C LEU A 146 13.78 -10.94 18.07
N PRO A 147 14.28 -12.15 17.77
CA PRO A 147 14.76 -13.09 18.78
C PRO A 147 15.83 -12.51 19.72
N ASP A 148 16.54 -11.48 19.26
CA ASP A 148 17.56 -10.75 20.02
C ASP A 148 16.98 -9.80 21.09
N GLY A 149 15.66 -9.69 21.21
CA GLY A 149 14.97 -8.77 22.14
C GLY A 149 14.85 -7.32 21.64
N ARG A 150 15.28 -7.03 20.41
CA ARG A 150 15.13 -5.73 19.74
C ARG A 150 13.81 -5.68 18.97
N THR A 151 13.10 -4.56 19.06
CA THR A 151 11.90 -4.30 18.25
C THR A 151 12.32 -3.47 17.04
N VAL A 152 11.92 -3.90 15.84
CA VAL A 152 12.17 -3.17 14.59
C VAL A 152 10.85 -2.85 13.90
N ILE A 153 10.82 -1.76 13.15
CA ILE A 153 9.67 -1.37 12.34
C ILE A 153 10.03 -1.56 10.88
N PHE A 154 9.33 -2.48 10.20
CA PHE A 154 9.48 -2.65 8.76
C PHE A 154 8.57 -1.70 8.01
N ILE A 155 9.15 -0.87 7.12
CA ILE A 155 8.37 -0.03 6.21
C ILE A 155 8.22 -0.79 4.89
N THR A 156 6.99 -1.12 4.50
CA THR A 156 6.72 -1.90 3.29
C THR A 156 6.63 -1.03 2.04
N ASN A 157 7.45 -1.34 1.04
CA ASN A 157 7.42 -0.71 -0.28
C ASN A 157 7.08 -1.75 -1.35
N ASP A 158 6.35 -1.34 -2.38
CA ASP A 158 6.05 -2.22 -3.52
C ASP A 158 7.26 -2.31 -4.44
N LEU A 159 7.62 -3.53 -4.85
CA LEU A 159 8.60 -3.78 -5.90
C LEU A 159 7.95 -3.51 -7.27
N PRO A 160 8.65 -2.86 -8.21
CA PRO A 160 8.14 -2.67 -9.57
C PRO A 160 7.73 -3.99 -10.22
N HIS A 161 6.50 -4.07 -10.70
CA HIS A 161 5.98 -5.23 -11.41
C HIS A 161 5.94 -4.96 -12.92
N LYS A 162 6.15 -6.00 -13.72
CA LYS A 162 6.30 -5.90 -15.19
C LYS A 162 5.09 -5.26 -15.88
N HIS A 163 3.88 -5.57 -15.42
CA HIS A 163 2.63 -5.19 -16.09
C HIS A 163 1.71 -4.28 -15.25
N PHE A 164 1.98 -4.13 -13.96
CA PHE A 164 1.07 -3.47 -13.02
C PHE A 164 1.80 -2.51 -12.11
N VAL A 165 1.19 -1.36 -11.87
CA VAL A 165 1.58 -0.40 -10.85
C VAL A 165 0.44 -0.32 -9.86
N ARG A 166 0.72 -0.56 -8.59
CA ARG A 166 -0.29 -0.54 -7.55
C ARG A 166 -0.63 0.89 -7.16
N SER A 167 -1.93 1.17 -6.99
CA SER A 167 -2.45 2.43 -6.45
C SER A 167 -3.53 2.09 -5.43
N GLY A 168 -3.13 1.99 -4.16
CA GLY A 168 -3.99 1.52 -3.09
C GLY A 168 -4.50 0.09 -3.32
N GLN A 169 -5.80 -0.05 -3.56
CA GLN A 169 -6.44 -1.34 -3.90
C GLN A 169 -6.50 -1.59 -5.41
N ASN A 170 -6.34 -0.56 -6.22
CA ASN A 170 -6.41 -0.67 -7.67
C ASN A 170 -5.04 -1.01 -8.27
N LEU A 171 -5.06 -1.63 -9.45
CA LEU A 171 -3.88 -1.91 -10.24
C LEU A 171 -3.96 -1.13 -11.54
N ILE A 172 -2.94 -0.35 -11.85
CA ILE A 172 -2.86 0.42 -13.07
C ILE A 172 -1.96 -0.35 -14.05
N SER A 173 -2.44 -0.58 -15.26
CA SER A 173 -1.63 -1.14 -16.34
C SER A 173 -1.64 -0.19 -17.53
N THR A 174 -0.49 -0.01 -18.17
CA THR A 174 -0.37 0.84 -19.36
C THR A 174 -0.23 -0.06 -20.57
N TYR A 175 -1.17 0.05 -21.50
CA TYR A 175 -1.18 -0.69 -22.76
C TYR A 175 -0.86 0.26 -23.92
N SER A 176 0.11 -0.11 -24.75
CA SER A 176 0.40 0.65 -25.97
C SER A 176 -0.56 0.25 -27.07
N VAL A 177 -1.10 1.25 -27.79
CA VAL A 177 -2.00 1.05 -28.93
C VAL A 177 -1.50 1.84 -30.12
N THR A 178 -1.65 1.26 -31.31
CA THR A 178 -1.41 1.95 -32.57
C THR A 178 -2.56 2.89 -32.91
N ILE A 179 -2.37 3.76 -33.90
CA ILE A 179 -3.42 4.68 -34.37
C ILE A 179 -4.61 3.92 -34.96
N GLU A 180 -4.37 2.81 -35.67
CA GLU A 180 -5.43 1.98 -36.24
C GLU A 180 -6.29 1.36 -35.14
N GLU A 181 -5.66 0.75 -34.14
CA GLU A 181 -6.33 0.17 -32.96
C GLU A 181 -7.05 1.22 -32.12
N MET A 182 -6.48 2.43 -32.02
CA MET A 182 -7.09 3.55 -31.34
C MET A 182 -8.40 3.97 -32.01
N MET A 183 -8.45 3.93 -33.34
CA MET A 183 -9.58 4.42 -34.13
C MET A 183 -10.69 3.40 -34.30
N PHE A 184 -10.34 2.15 -34.61
CA PHE A 184 -11.30 1.09 -34.89
C PHE A 184 -11.64 0.22 -33.68
N GLY A 185 -10.91 0.41 -32.59
CA GLY A 185 -11.00 -0.44 -31.41
C GLY A 185 -9.99 -1.56 -31.44
N VAL A 186 -9.81 -2.19 -30.28
CA VAL A 186 -8.80 -3.23 -30.06
C VAL A 186 -9.36 -4.34 -29.19
N GLN A 187 -8.89 -5.54 -29.46
CA GLN A 187 -9.19 -6.70 -28.66
C GLN A 187 -7.88 -7.38 -28.26
N PHE A 188 -7.69 -7.57 -26.97
CA PHE A 188 -6.50 -8.21 -26.42
C PHE A 188 -6.84 -8.99 -25.16
N ILE A 189 -5.90 -9.83 -24.75
CA ILE A 189 -6.00 -10.64 -23.54
C ILE A 189 -5.04 -10.04 -22.52
N ILE A 190 -5.52 -9.83 -21.30
CA ILE A 190 -4.69 -9.47 -20.15
C ILE A 190 -4.62 -10.63 -19.18
N HIS A 191 -3.46 -10.77 -18.53
CA HIS A 191 -3.26 -11.70 -17.42
C HIS A 191 -3.38 -10.92 -16.11
N THR A 192 -4.29 -11.35 -15.23
CA THR A 192 -4.41 -10.78 -13.88
C THR A 192 -3.26 -11.23 -12.99
N ILE A 193 -3.14 -10.65 -11.79
CA ILE A 193 -2.19 -11.10 -10.76
C ILE A 193 -2.39 -12.59 -10.40
N ASP A 194 -3.64 -13.06 -10.49
CA ASP A 194 -4.03 -14.45 -10.24
C ASP A 194 -3.73 -15.37 -11.45
N ASN A 195 -3.05 -14.87 -12.48
CA ASN A 195 -2.79 -15.54 -13.75
C ASN A 195 -4.05 -15.92 -14.55
N LYS A 196 -5.20 -15.30 -14.26
CA LYS A 196 -6.43 -15.47 -15.03
C LYS A 196 -6.34 -14.67 -16.33
N GLN A 197 -6.81 -15.26 -17.43
CA GLN A 197 -6.91 -14.58 -18.71
C GLN A 197 -8.25 -13.85 -18.82
N LEU A 198 -8.20 -12.53 -19.06
CA LEU A 198 -9.38 -11.71 -19.30
C LEU A 198 -9.31 -11.14 -20.71
N ARG A 199 -10.33 -11.46 -21.53
CA ARG A 199 -10.48 -10.89 -22.86
C ARG A 199 -11.13 -9.52 -22.76
N VAL A 200 -10.39 -8.48 -23.15
CA VAL A 200 -10.87 -7.09 -23.17
C VAL A 200 -11.17 -6.72 -24.61
N ASN A 201 -12.40 -6.29 -24.86
CA ASN A 201 -12.83 -5.74 -26.15
C ASN A 201 -13.21 -4.28 -25.97
N ILE A 202 -12.61 -3.40 -26.79
CA ILE A 202 -12.91 -1.99 -26.84
C ILE A 202 -13.30 -1.68 -28.29
N THR A 203 -14.57 -1.39 -28.51
CA THR A 203 -15.12 -1.08 -29.84
C THR A 203 -15.23 0.42 -30.12
N GLN A 204 -14.91 1.24 -29.12
CA GLN A 204 -14.99 2.70 -29.21
C GLN A 204 -13.61 3.32 -29.41
N VAL A 205 -13.59 4.54 -29.95
CA VAL A 205 -12.36 5.30 -30.16
C VAL A 205 -11.66 5.53 -28.82
N ILE A 206 -10.39 5.15 -28.75
CA ILE A 206 -9.55 5.26 -27.55
C ILE A 206 -8.90 6.64 -27.53
N THR A 207 -9.31 7.52 -26.64
CA THR A 207 -8.60 8.80 -26.45
C THR A 207 -7.37 8.62 -25.53
N PRO A 208 -6.36 9.51 -25.58
CA PRO A 208 -5.24 9.45 -24.63
C PRO A 208 -5.66 9.51 -23.15
N SER A 209 -6.81 10.14 -22.86
CA SER A 209 -7.39 10.23 -21.52
C SER A 209 -8.33 9.07 -21.19
N TYR A 210 -8.68 8.23 -22.17
CA TYR A 210 -9.57 7.12 -21.98
C TYR A 210 -8.95 6.08 -21.04
N GLN A 211 -9.77 5.56 -20.13
CA GLN A 211 -9.39 4.51 -19.21
C GLN A 211 -10.45 3.42 -19.21
N LYS A 212 -10.02 2.17 -19.29
CA LYS A 212 -10.92 1.02 -19.15
C LYS A 212 -10.78 0.45 -17.74
N VAL A 213 -11.88 0.44 -17.00
CA VAL A 213 -11.93 -0.14 -15.66
C VAL A 213 -12.47 -1.56 -15.74
N ILE A 214 -11.73 -2.51 -15.20
CA ILE A 214 -12.13 -3.91 -15.02
C ILE A 214 -12.35 -4.11 -13.53
N ARG A 215 -13.61 -4.33 -13.16
CA ARG A 215 -14.04 -4.36 -11.76
C ARG A 215 -13.68 -5.67 -11.10
N GLY A 216 -13.24 -5.62 -9.83
CA GLY A 216 -13.04 -6.79 -8.98
C GLY A 216 -11.79 -7.63 -9.29
N GLU A 217 -10.88 -7.14 -10.14
CA GLU A 217 -9.65 -7.85 -10.54
C GLU A 217 -8.37 -7.19 -9.99
N GLY A 218 -8.51 -6.22 -9.06
CA GLY A 218 -7.40 -5.54 -8.38
C GLY A 218 -6.87 -6.28 -7.15
N MET A 219 -6.21 -5.54 -6.26
CA MET A 219 -5.68 -6.06 -5.00
C MET A 219 -6.82 -6.33 -4.00
N PRO A 220 -6.69 -7.36 -3.14
CA PRO A 220 -7.66 -7.63 -2.09
C PRO A 220 -7.65 -6.53 -1.03
N ALA A 221 -8.79 -6.31 -0.39
CA ALA A 221 -8.89 -5.41 0.74
C ALA A 221 -8.16 -5.99 1.97
N TYR A 222 -7.59 -5.10 2.77
CA TYR A 222 -6.94 -5.43 4.04
C TYR A 222 -7.98 -5.55 5.16
N GLY A 223 -7.85 -6.56 6.03
CA GLY A 223 -8.71 -6.76 7.20
C GLY A 223 -9.91 -7.69 6.96
N GLU A 224 -11.01 -7.47 7.67
CA GLU A 224 -12.17 -8.40 7.75
C GLU A 224 -12.89 -8.66 6.41
N ASN A 225 -12.69 -7.80 5.40
CA ASN A 225 -13.33 -7.92 4.08
C ASN A 225 -12.35 -8.39 2.98
N CYS A 226 -11.51 -9.40 3.27
CA CYS A 226 -10.49 -9.94 2.36
C CYS A 226 -11.01 -10.47 1.00
N ASP A 227 -12.32 -10.65 0.86
CA ASP A 227 -12.97 -11.14 -0.36
C ASP A 227 -13.29 -10.02 -1.35
N LYS A 228 -13.36 -8.77 -0.88
CA LYS A 228 -13.55 -7.62 -1.77
C LYS A 228 -12.22 -7.24 -2.41
N ARG A 229 -12.25 -7.06 -3.73
CA ARG A 229 -11.08 -6.68 -4.54
C ARG A 229 -11.28 -5.29 -5.13
N GLY A 230 -10.18 -4.57 -5.30
CA GLY A 230 -10.14 -3.35 -6.11
C GLY A 230 -10.29 -3.64 -7.60
N ASN A 231 -9.94 -2.67 -8.43
CA ASN A 231 -10.12 -2.73 -9.88
C ASN A 231 -8.78 -2.72 -10.62
N ILE A 232 -8.76 -3.28 -11.84
CA ILE A 232 -7.69 -3.00 -12.81
C ILE A 232 -8.11 -1.78 -13.63
N ILE A 233 -7.24 -0.80 -13.74
CA ILE A 233 -7.41 0.42 -14.54
C ILE A 233 -6.40 0.36 -15.68
N LEU A 234 -6.91 0.15 -16.89
CA LEU A 234 -6.10 0.18 -18.10
C LEU A 234 -6.00 1.60 -18.62
N LYS A 235 -4.77 2.09 -18.75
CA LYS A 235 -4.42 3.34 -19.41
C LYS A 235 -3.81 3.02 -20.77
N PHE A 236 -4.11 3.85 -21.76
CA PHE A 236 -3.66 3.63 -23.13
C PHE A 236 -2.60 4.67 -23.51
N LYS A 237 -1.47 4.19 -24.03
CA LYS A 237 -0.44 5.04 -24.62
C LYS A 237 -0.48 4.86 -26.13
N ILE A 238 -0.80 5.93 -26.85
CA ILE A 238 -0.88 5.88 -28.31
C ILE A 238 0.54 5.98 -28.86
N GLU A 239 0.94 4.97 -29.64
CA GLU A 239 2.22 4.92 -30.33
C GLU A 239 2.05 5.55 -31.72
N ILE A 240 2.71 6.69 -31.90
CA ILE A 240 2.73 7.40 -33.18
C ILE A 240 4.00 6.95 -33.93
N PRO A 241 3.87 6.35 -35.12
CA PRO A 241 5.03 5.97 -35.92
C PRO A 241 5.79 7.22 -36.35
N ARG A 242 7.13 7.13 -36.38
CA ARG A 242 8.00 8.26 -36.78
C ARG A 242 8.22 8.33 -38.29
N ASP A 243 8.03 7.21 -38.98
CA ASP A 243 8.34 7.08 -40.40
C ASP A 243 7.19 7.60 -41.28
N LEU A 244 7.48 8.65 -42.05
CA LEU A 244 6.55 9.26 -43.01
C LEU A 244 5.95 8.27 -44.02
N SER A 245 6.72 7.25 -44.42
CA SER A 245 6.24 6.20 -45.34
C SER A 245 5.15 5.33 -44.70
N VAL A 246 5.26 5.06 -43.40
CA VAL A 246 4.26 4.31 -42.64
C VAL A 246 3.00 5.17 -42.45
N ILE A 247 3.19 6.45 -42.11
CA ILE A 247 2.09 7.42 -41.98
C ILE A 247 1.31 7.54 -43.30
N LYS A 248 1.99 7.68 -44.45
CA LYS A 248 1.34 7.74 -45.77
C LYS A 248 0.48 6.50 -46.04
N LYS A 249 1.01 5.30 -45.77
CA LYS A 249 0.26 4.04 -45.95
C LYS A 249 -0.97 3.96 -45.05
N MET A 250 -0.84 4.36 -43.78
CA MET A 250 -1.97 4.40 -42.83
C MET A 250 -3.07 5.34 -43.32
N ILE A 251 -2.71 6.54 -43.81
CA ILE A 251 -3.68 7.51 -44.34
C ILE A 251 -4.41 6.93 -45.55
N CYS A 252 -3.69 6.37 -46.53
CA CYS A 252 -4.30 5.77 -47.72
C CYS A 252 -5.26 4.62 -47.38
N LYS A 253 -4.88 3.76 -46.41
CA LYS A 253 -5.73 2.66 -45.93
C LYS A 253 -6.99 3.18 -45.23
N THR A 254 -6.84 4.21 -44.41
CA THR A 254 -7.97 4.84 -43.72
C THR A 254 -8.96 5.46 -44.72
N THR A 255 -8.46 6.10 -45.78
CA THR A 255 -9.32 6.69 -46.81
C THR A 255 -10.12 5.66 -47.59
N SER A 256 -9.54 4.50 -47.93
CA SER A 256 -10.28 3.43 -48.61
C SER A 256 -11.41 2.86 -47.74
N GLU A 257 -11.15 2.62 -46.46
CA GLU A 257 -12.17 2.10 -45.54
C GLU A 257 -13.31 3.11 -45.30
N MET A 258 -13.02 4.42 -45.35
CA MET A 258 -14.04 5.47 -45.29
C MET A 258 -14.95 5.53 -46.54
N GLU A 259 -14.43 5.20 -47.72
CA GLU A 259 -15.20 5.12 -48.96
C GLU A 259 -16.20 3.96 -48.93
N ASP A 260 -15.78 2.81 -48.39
CA ASP A 260 -16.65 1.65 -48.17
C ASP A 260 -17.80 1.97 -47.19
N PHE A 261 -17.54 2.76 -46.13
CA PHE A 261 -18.61 3.20 -45.22
C PHE A 261 -19.64 4.14 -45.86
N LYS A 262 -19.26 4.90 -46.90
CA LYS A 262 -20.18 5.78 -47.64
C LYS A 262 -21.05 5.02 -48.62
N SER A 263 -20.55 3.94 -49.22
CA SER A 263 -21.33 3.10 -50.15
C SER A 263 -22.41 2.30 -49.42
N LEU A 264 -22.17 1.91 -48.16
CA LEU A 264 -23.12 1.18 -47.29
C LEU A 264 -24.27 2.03 -46.72
N ARG A 265 -24.21 3.37 -46.81
CA ARG A 265 -25.28 4.28 -46.32
C ARG A 265 -26.20 4.82 -47.43
N LYS A 266 -26.02 4.39 -48.68
CA LYS A 266 -26.96 4.64 -49.78
C LYS A 266 -27.86 3.43 -49.96
#